data_AF-A0A538QAA9-F1
#
_entry.id   AF-A0A538QAA9-F1
#
_cell.length_a   1.000
_cell.length_b   1.000
_cell.length_c   1.000
_cell.angle_alpha   90.00
_cell.angle_beta   90.00
_cell.angle_gamma   90.00
#
_symmetry.space_group_name_H-M   'P 1'
#
loop_
_entity.id
_entity.type
_entity.pdbx_description
1 polymer ?
#
loop_
_entity_poly.entity_id
_entity_poly.type
_entity_poly.pdbx_seq_one_letter_code
_entity_poly.pdbx_strand_id
1 'polypeptide(L)'
;MFDEAVAIDRDVTVLSDPGTTLTRTNLLAGPHNIVTVTGTSTVKIYDLAINGSLGTDAGVVLPAGNAPSVTLSHVTMTGHNGSGGAILVAGGTINVYRSTISGNMGGGISITMAQFDIENTFITTNGNAQSLYGGIFLNIPQADGTHVLNFNTISANVAKIDAAPGVECVLVDQDLTFANNIVYKNASSGDQVNGMHCLWSYSDIQISTGMVIGAGNRNEDPLFVNVNGGNFHLQSSSPVINKADQASTLDIDIDGDVRPQGAGRDMGADEYKSP
;
A
#
# COMPACT_ATOMS: atom_id res chain seq x y z
N MET A 1 12.80 12.85 16.85
CA MET A 1 11.69 11.97 17.23
C MET A 1 10.66 12.83 17.95
N PHE A 2 9.42 12.79 17.49
CA PHE A 2 8.27 13.47 18.12
C PHE A 2 7.32 12.38 18.64
N ASP A 3 6.71 12.57 19.81
CA ASP A 3 5.72 11.65 20.41
C ASP A 3 4.39 12.38 20.60
N GLU A 4 3.64 12.56 19.50
CA GLU A 4 2.51 13.48 19.45
C GLU A 4 1.39 12.99 18.51
N ALA A 5 0.18 13.46 18.79
CA ALA A 5 -0.95 13.40 17.88
C ALA A 5 -1.01 14.70 17.08
N VAL A 6 -1.07 14.60 15.75
CA VAL A 6 -1.13 15.75 14.85
C VAL A 6 -2.49 15.79 14.17
N ALA A 7 -3.27 16.82 14.44
CA ALA A 7 -4.50 17.13 13.71
C ALA A 7 -4.25 18.29 12.75
N ILE A 8 -4.56 18.10 11.47
CA ILE A 8 -4.35 19.08 10.41
C ILE A 8 -5.69 19.45 9.79
N ASP A 9 -6.00 20.74 9.79
CA ASP A 9 -7.26 21.34 9.33
C ASP A 9 -7.05 22.44 8.26
N ARG A 10 -5.85 22.47 7.67
CA ARG A 10 -5.42 23.43 6.65
C ARG A 10 -4.41 22.80 5.71
N ASP A 11 -4.14 23.49 4.62
CA ASP A 11 -3.10 23.08 3.68
C ASP A 11 -1.71 23.12 4.34
N VAL A 12 -0.97 22.02 4.24
CA VAL A 12 0.35 21.86 4.85
C VAL A 12 1.26 21.06 3.94
N THR A 13 2.53 21.44 3.85
CA THR A 13 3.59 20.58 3.31
C THR A 13 4.61 20.33 4.42
N VAL A 14 4.81 19.06 4.75
CA VAL A 14 5.80 18.58 5.71
C VAL A 14 6.98 18.03 4.92
N LEU A 15 8.13 18.70 5.04
CA LEU A 15 9.40 18.24 4.52
C LEU A 15 10.24 17.81 5.71
N SER A 16 10.60 16.54 5.77
CA SER A 16 11.31 15.97 6.92
C SER A 16 12.77 15.72 6.56
N ASP A 17 13.67 15.95 7.52
CA ASP A 17 15.04 15.49 7.36
C ASP A 17 15.09 13.95 7.39
N PRO A 18 16.04 13.30 6.68
CA PRO A 18 16.16 11.85 6.68
C PRO A 18 16.22 11.26 8.10
N GLY A 19 15.41 10.22 8.35
CA GLY A 19 15.32 9.56 9.66
C GLY A 19 14.45 10.28 10.68
N THR A 20 13.77 11.37 10.31
CA THR A 20 12.75 12.00 11.17
C THR A 20 11.63 11.00 11.44
N THR A 21 11.27 10.84 12.72
CA THR A 21 10.19 9.94 13.14
C THR A 21 9.16 10.70 13.97
N LEU A 22 7.89 10.59 13.56
CA LEU A 22 6.72 10.89 14.36
C LEU A 22 6.18 9.58 14.92
N THR A 23 6.22 9.46 16.23
CA THR A 23 5.76 8.28 16.97
C THR A 23 4.58 8.63 17.85
N ARG A 24 3.88 7.61 18.33
CA ARG A 24 3.02 7.77 19.50
C ARG A 24 3.24 6.63 20.49
N THR A 25 3.78 6.91 21.67
CA THR A 25 4.08 5.87 22.67
C THR A 25 3.23 5.97 23.94
N ASN A 26 2.60 7.12 24.18
CA ASN A 26 1.75 7.31 25.36
C ASN A 26 0.31 6.81 25.14
N LEU A 27 0.00 5.71 25.84
CA LEU A 27 -1.28 4.98 25.80
C LEU A 27 -2.39 5.53 26.71
N LEU A 28 -2.10 6.53 27.55
CA LEU A 28 -3.05 7.00 28.57
C LEU A 28 -3.87 8.22 28.15
N ALA A 29 -3.70 8.74 26.93
CA ALA A 29 -4.32 9.98 26.48
C ALA A 29 -5.04 9.83 25.13
N GLY A 30 -6.39 9.77 25.16
CA GLY A 30 -7.27 10.03 24.02
C GLY A 30 -7.11 9.11 22.79
N PRO A 31 -7.79 9.39 21.67
CA PRO A 31 -7.62 8.63 20.43
C PRO A 31 -6.15 8.66 19.98
N HIS A 32 -5.59 7.51 19.64
CA HIS A 32 -4.18 7.24 19.32
C HIS A 32 -3.82 7.41 17.83
N ASN A 33 -4.67 8.06 17.03
CA ASN A 33 -4.31 8.43 15.67
C ASN A 33 -3.07 9.32 15.70
N ILE A 34 -2.11 9.08 14.80
CA ILE A 34 -0.86 9.85 14.78
C ILE A 34 -1.04 11.10 13.94
N VAL A 35 -1.55 10.95 12.72
CA VAL A 35 -1.88 12.06 11.83
C VAL A 35 -3.35 11.96 11.45
N THR A 36 -4.14 12.99 11.74
CA THR A 36 -5.53 13.11 11.28
C THR A 36 -5.67 14.35 10.43
N VAL A 37 -6.07 14.19 9.17
CA VAL A 37 -6.28 15.30 8.23
C VAL A 37 -7.76 15.47 8.00
N THR A 38 -8.29 16.68 8.23
CA THR A 38 -9.73 16.96 8.22
C THR A 38 -10.07 18.14 7.31
N GLY A 39 -11.36 18.45 7.18
CA GLY A 39 -11.83 19.50 6.29
C GLY A 39 -11.49 19.19 4.83
N THR A 40 -11.32 20.25 4.03
CA THR A 40 -10.90 20.19 2.62
C THR A 40 -9.39 20.39 2.48
N SER A 41 -8.62 19.99 3.50
CA SER A 41 -7.18 20.28 3.58
C SER A 41 -6.39 19.50 2.54
N THR A 42 -5.39 20.13 1.95
CA THR A 42 -4.39 19.49 1.09
C THR A 42 -3.07 19.36 1.85
N VAL A 43 -2.71 18.13 2.21
CA VAL A 43 -1.50 17.85 2.99
C VAL A 43 -0.53 17.01 2.19
N LYS A 44 0.75 17.38 2.19
CA LYS A 44 1.83 16.59 1.59
C LYS A 44 2.88 16.29 2.64
N ILE A 45 3.30 15.04 2.75
CA ILE A 45 4.28 14.57 3.73
C ILE A 45 5.39 13.84 2.98
N TYR A 46 6.62 14.33 3.17
CA TYR A 46 7.82 13.79 2.56
C TYR A 46 8.79 13.29 3.63
N ASP A 47 9.41 12.13 3.34
CA ASP A 47 10.58 11.59 4.06
C ASP A 47 10.37 11.32 5.57
N LEU A 48 9.10 11.18 5.99
CA LEU A 48 8.73 10.99 7.39
C LEU A 48 8.54 9.50 7.73
N ALA A 49 9.10 9.05 8.85
CA ALA A 49 8.65 7.82 9.49
C ALA A 49 7.49 8.10 10.45
N ILE A 50 6.38 7.38 10.32
CA ILE A 50 5.18 7.49 11.17
C ILE A 50 4.98 6.13 11.84
N ASN A 51 5.07 6.04 13.17
CA ASN A 51 5.11 4.74 13.85
C ASN A 51 4.23 4.64 15.10
N GLY A 52 3.63 3.46 15.32
CA GLY A 52 3.21 3.04 16.67
C GLY A 52 1.76 3.34 17.09
N SER A 53 0.80 3.41 16.16
CA SER A 53 -0.62 3.53 16.57
C SER A 53 -1.11 2.23 17.23
N LEU A 54 -2.05 2.34 18.17
CA LEU A 54 -2.56 1.22 18.99
C LEU A 54 -4.09 1.27 19.09
N GLY A 55 -4.71 0.24 19.67
CA GLY A 55 -6.16 0.22 19.94
C GLY A 55 -7.01 0.13 18.66
N THR A 56 -7.88 1.12 18.42
CA THR A 56 -8.70 1.20 17.20
C THR A 56 -8.16 2.22 16.19
N ASP A 57 -7.03 2.85 16.51
CA ASP A 57 -6.50 3.98 15.76
C ASP A 57 -5.57 3.55 14.63
N ALA A 58 -5.26 4.51 13.73
CA ALA A 58 -4.36 4.33 12.60
C ALA A 58 -3.17 5.29 12.64
N GLY A 59 -2.16 5.03 11.81
CA GLY A 59 -1.06 5.98 11.59
C GLY A 59 -1.56 7.28 10.97
N VAL A 60 -2.19 7.17 9.80
CA VAL A 60 -2.79 8.30 9.06
C VAL A 60 -4.29 8.08 8.92
N VAL A 61 -5.09 9.09 9.25
CA VAL A 61 -6.54 9.06 9.17
C VAL A 61 -7.10 10.22 8.33
N LEU A 62 -7.94 9.87 7.37
CA LEU A 62 -8.79 10.81 6.63
C LEU A 62 -10.26 10.44 6.93
N PRO A 63 -10.97 11.22 7.76
CA PRO A 63 -12.36 10.92 8.11
C PRO A 63 -13.33 11.29 6.99
N ALA A 64 -14.53 10.71 7.04
CA ALA A 64 -15.60 11.01 6.08
C ALA A 64 -16.08 12.48 6.17
N GLY A 65 -16.67 12.96 5.08
CA GLY A 65 -17.55 14.15 5.07
C GLY A 65 -16.99 15.41 4.41
N ASN A 66 -15.68 15.67 4.45
CA ASN A 66 -15.12 16.95 3.95
C ASN A 66 -14.04 16.81 2.85
N ALA A 67 -13.79 15.59 2.37
CA ALA A 67 -12.88 15.28 1.26
C ALA A 67 -11.45 15.86 1.38
N PRO A 68 -10.70 15.54 2.46
CA PRO A 68 -9.29 15.91 2.56
C PRO A 68 -8.44 15.22 1.49
N SER A 69 -7.31 15.84 1.11
CA SER A 69 -6.33 15.25 0.19
C SER A 69 -4.98 15.11 0.90
N VAL A 70 -4.43 13.89 0.93
CA VAL A 70 -3.13 13.61 1.53
C VAL A 70 -2.21 12.96 0.49
N THR A 71 -0.99 13.45 0.36
CA THR A 71 0.09 12.80 -0.39
C THR A 71 1.20 12.39 0.56
N LEU A 72 1.56 11.11 0.53
CA LEU A 72 2.70 10.53 1.24
C LEU A 72 3.77 10.15 0.20
N SER A 73 5.00 10.62 0.38
CA SER A 73 6.11 10.30 -0.52
C SER A 73 7.36 10.01 0.28
N HIS A 74 8.02 8.88 0.00
CA HIS A 74 9.18 8.42 0.78
C HIS A 74 8.86 8.24 2.28
N VAL A 75 7.60 7.96 2.59
CA VAL A 75 7.14 7.78 3.96
C VAL A 75 7.34 6.32 4.37
N THR A 76 7.73 6.12 5.62
CA THR A 76 7.79 4.79 6.24
C THR A 76 6.74 4.68 7.33
N MET A 77 5.88 3.67 7.29
CA MET A 77 4.82 3.45 8.28
C MET A 77 4.96 2.08 8.92
N THR A 78 5.26 2.04 10.22
CA THR A 78 5.57 0.78 10.93
C THR A 78 4.98 0.69 12.34
N GLY A 79 4.73 -0.54 12.81
CA GLY A 79 4.30 -0.82 14.17
C GLY A 79 2.90 -0.29 14.52
N HIS A 80 2.05 -0.04 13.51
CA HIS A 80 0.65 0.32 13.70
C HIS A 80 -0.17 -0.93 14.06
N ASN A 81 -0.33 -1.19 15.36
CA ASN A 81 -1.03 -2.37 15.87
C ASN A 81 -2.50 -2.10 16.20
N GLY A 82 -2.96 -0.85 16.07
CA GLY A 82 -4.37 -0.53 16.17
C GLY A 82 -5.17 -1.08 15.00
N SER A 83 -6.44 -1.44 15.18
CA SER A 83 -7.27 -2.05 14.12
C SER A 83 -7.52 -1.14 12.91
N GLY A 84 -7.17 0.14 13.00
CA GLY A 84 -7.17 1.08 11.88
C GLY A 84 -5.98 0.90 10.92
N GLY A 85 -4.99 0.07 11.27
CA GLY A 85 -3.83 -0.21 10.41
C GLY A 85 -2.89 0.98 10.28
N ALA A 86 -2.08 0.98 9.23
CA ALA A 86 -1.20 2.10 8.93
C ALA A 86 -1.99 3.31 8.41
N ILE A 87 -2.87 3.10 7.43
CA ILE A 87 -3.63 4.15 6.78
C ILE A 87 -5.11 3.80 6.79
N LEU A 88 -5.95 4.71 7.30
CA LEU A 88 -7.40 4.58 7.32
C LEU A 88 -8.06 5.78 6.63
N VAL A 89 -8.70 5.54 5.49
CA VAL A 89 -9.37 6.56 4.68
C VAL A 89 -10.84 6.25 4.58
N ALA A 90 -11.68 7.16 5.07
CA ALA A 90 -13.14 7.08 5.03
C ALA A 90 -13.78 8.15 4.12
N GLY A 91 -12.96 8.94 3.44
CA GLY A 91 -13.37 9.95 2.46
C GLY A 91 -12.19 10.80 2.00
N GLY A 92 -12.30 11.41 0.82
CA GLY A 92 -11.26 12.27 0.24
C GLY A 92 -10.33 11.54 -0.72
N THR A 93 -9.05 11.90 -0.71
CA THR A 93 -8.02 11.38 -1.61
C THR A 93 -6.76 11.04 -0.84
N ILE A 94 -6.22 9.83 -1.05
CA ILE A 94 -4.91 9.42 -0.55
C ILE A 94 -3.98 9.07 -1.70
N ASN A 95 -2.84 9.73 -1.77
CA ASN A 95 -1.78 9.42 -2.71
C ASN A 95 -0.58 8.88 -1.94
N VAL A 96 -0.02 7.75 -2.35
CA VAL A 96 1.12 7.10 -1.71
C VAL A 96 2.14 6.72 -2.77
N TYR A 97 3.29 7.36 -2.72
CA TYR A 97 4.34 7.16 -3.72
C TYR A 97 5.63 6.72 -3.04
N ARG A 98 6.31 5.72 -3.60
CA ARG A 98 7.69 5.36 -3.19
C ARG A 98 7.83 5.21 -1.67
N SER A 99 6.86 4.59 -1.04
CA SER A 99 6.74 4.52 0.42
C SER A 99 6.83 3.06 0.90
N THR A 100 7.08 2.88 2.20
CA THR A 100 7.12 1.56 2.84
C THR A 100 6.08 1.50 3.94
N ILE A 101 5.10 0.62 3.80
CA ILE A 101 4.06 0.36 4.79
C ILE A 101 4.26 -1.08 5.25
N SER A 102 4.89 -1.25 6.42
CA SER A 102 5.39 -2.55 6.83
C SER A 102 5.30 -2.85 8.31
N GLY A 103 5.08 -4.11 8.67
CA GLY A 103 5.08 -4.57 10.06
C GLY A 103 3.93 -3.99 10.90
N ASN A 104 2.78 -3.72 10.28
CA ASN A 104 1.62 -3.13 10.95
C ASN A 104 0.61 -4.20 11.32
N MET A 105 0.55 -4.64 12.58
CA MET A 105 -0.36 -5.73 12.98
C MET A 105 -1.84 -5.39 12.74
N GLY A 106 -2.21 -4.11 12.69
CA GLY A 106 -3.56 -3.65 12.37
C GLY A 106 -4.00 -3.88 10.92
N GLY A 107 -3.04 -4.09 10.01
CA GLY A 107 -3.23 -4.08 8.56
C GLY A 107 -2.51 -2.89 7.90
N GLY A 108 -2.38 -2.94 6.58
CA GLY A 108 -1.71 -1.90 5.79
C GLY A 108 -2.61 -0.69 5.56
N ILE A 109 -3.45 -0.75 4.52
CA ILE A 109 -4.24 0.39 4.03
C ILE A 109 -5.71 -0.02 3.95
N SER A 110 -6.60 0.79 4.52
CA SER A 110 -8.05 0.67 4.36
C SER A 110 -8.62 1.93 3.71
N ILE A 111 -9.33 1.74 2.60
CA ILE A 111 -9.93 2.83 1.81
C ILE A 111 -11.41 2.57 1.62
N THR A 112 -12.22 3.49 2.10
CA THR A 112 -13.68 3.47 2.01
C THR A 112 -14.17 4.79 1.43
N MET A 113 -14.95 4.73 0.34
CA MET A 113 -15.56 5.89 -0.33
C MET A 113 -14.56 7.03 -0.62
N ALA A 114 -13.37 6.70 -1.13
CA ALA A 114 -12.30 7.65 -1.36
C ALA A 114 -11.48 7.33 -2.62
N GLN A 115 -10.90 8.38 -3.20
CA GLN A 115 -9.97 8.25 -4.31
C GLN A 115 -8.59 7.85 -3.80
N PHE A 116 -7.85 7.14 -4.64
CA PHE A 116 -6.48 6.76 -4.31
C PHE A 116 -5.57 6.71 -5.53
N ASP A 117 -4.30 7.01 -5.28
CA ASP A 117 -3.21 6.81 -6.21
C ASP A 117 -2.01 6.23 -5.44
N ILE A 118 -1.77 4.93 -5.60
CA ILE A 118 -0.76 4.19 -4.86
C ILE A 118 0.21 3.60 -5.87
N GLU A 119 1.43 4.14 -5.89
CA GLU A 119 2.47 3.70 -6.83
C GLU A 119 3.83 3.47 -6.17
N ASN A 120 4.60 2.52 -6.72
CA ASN A 120 5.97 2.22 -6.28
C ASN A 120 6.09 1.98 -4.77
N THR A 121 5.09 1.40 -4.14
CA THR A 121 5.05 1.26 -2.67
C THR A 121 5.23 -0.20 -2.26
N PHE A 122 6.06 -0.43 -1.23
CA PHE A 122 6.12 -1.70 -0.52
C PHE A 122 5.03 -1.74 0.54
N ILE A 123 4.11 -2.69 0.43
CA ILE A 123 3.02 -2.93 1.39
C ILE A 123 3.20 -4.34 1.88
N THR A 124 4.00 -4.50 2.94
CA THR A 124 4.56 -5.82 3.28
C THR A 124 4.44 -6.17 4.74
N THR A 125 4.31 -7.45 5.10
CA THR A 125 4.35 -7.90 6.52
C THR A 125 3.29 -7.25 7.43
N ASN A 126 2.18 -6.78 6.85
CA ASN A 126 1.08 -6.18 7.60
C ASN A 126 0.01 -7.20 7.96
N GLY A 127 -0.71 -6.93 9.04
CA GLY A 127 -1.82 -7.73 9.53
C GLY A 127 -1.42 -8.99 10.30
N ASN A 128 -2.44 -9.70 10.79
CA ASN A 128 -2.34 -10.98 11.49
C ASN A 128 -3.62 -11.80 11.22
N ALA A 129 -3.72 -12.99 11.82
CA ALA A 129 -4.83 -13.92 11.61
C ALA A 129 -6.20 -13.40 12.10
N GLN A 130 -6.25 -12.26 12.80
CA GLN A 130 -7.47 -11.58 13.22
C GLN A 130 -7.75 -10.30 12.44
N SER A 131 -6.80 -9.80 11.64
CA SER A 131 -6.95 -8.55 10.91
C SER A 131 -7.99 -8.69 9.80
N LEU A 132 -8.86 -7.69 9.66
CA LEU A 132 -9.87 -7.67 8.59
C LEU A 132 -9.23 -7.63 7.20
N TYR A 133 -8.00 -7.09 7.12
CA TYR A 133 -7.19 -6.98 5.92
C TYR A 133 -5.70 -7.07 6.31
N GLY A 134 -4.91 -7.61 5.39
CA GLY A 134 -3.46 -7.66 5.51
C GLY A 134 -2.83 -6.47 4.81
N GLY A 135 -2.79 -6.52 3.49
CA GLY A 135 -2.25 -5.45 2.64
C GLY A 135 -3.22 -4.29 2.47
N ILE A 136 -4.13 -4.39 1.50
CA ILE A 136 -5.07 -3.32 1.14
C ILE A 136 -6.52 -3.82 1.25
N PHE A 137 -7.38 -2.97 1.82
CA PHE A 137 -8.83 -3.14 1.82
C PHE A 137 -9.50 -2.01 1.04
N LEU A 138 -10.33 -2.39 0.06
CA LEU A 138 -11.08 -1.47 -0.79
C LEU A 138 -12.59 -1.69 -0.63
N ASN A 139 -13.28 -0.62 -0.22
CA ASN A 139 -14.73 -0.53 -0.14
C ASN A 139 -15.20 0.74 -0.86
N ILE A 140 -15.38 0.62 -2.18
CA ILE A 140 -15.56 1.73 -3.12
C ILE A 140 -16.88 1.56 -3.89
N PRO A 141 -18.05 1.75 -3.23
CA PRO A 141 -19.36 1.58 -3.88
C PRO A 141 -19.62 2.66 -4.96
N GLN A 142 -18.74 3.65 -5.07
CA GLN A 142 -18.73 4.63 -6.15
C GLN A 142 -17.28 4.95 -6.50
N ALA A 143 -16.90 4.69 -7.75
CA ALA A 143 -15.52 4.77 -8.23
C ALA A 143 -15.22 6.07 -9.01
N ASP A 144 -15.94 7.16 -8.73
CA ASP A 144 -15.67 8.43 -9.40
C ASP A 144 -14.31 8.99 -8.96
N GLY A 145 -13.50 9.41 -9.94
CA GLY A 145 -12.18 10.00 -9.70
C GLY A 145 -11.04 8.99 -9.82
N THR A 146 -9.91 9.29 -9.18
CA THR A 146 -8.65 8.55 -9.35
C THR A 146 -8.63 7.30 -8.49
N HIS A 147 -8.33 6.15 -9.12
CA HIS A 147 -8.19 4.85 -8.48
C HIS A 147 -7.03 4.09 -9.14
N VAL A 148 -5.81 4.44 -8.76
CA VAL A 148 -4.57 3.88 -9.34
C VAL A 148 -3.89 3.01 -8.30
N LEU A 149 -3.62 1.76 -8.68
CA LEU A 149 -2.77 0.84 -7.95
C LEU A 149 -1.77 0.26 -8.95
N ASN A 150 -0.55 0.79 -8.95
CA ASN A 150 0.42 0.55 -10.02
C ASN A 150 1.85 0.34 -9.50
N PHE A 151 2.58 -0.65 -10.00
CA PHE A 151 3.96 -0.93 -9.55
C PHE A 151 4.12 -1.07 -8.02
N ASN A 152 3.19 -1.73 -7.34
CA ASN A 152 3.33 -2.00 -5.89
C ASN A 152 3.79 -3.42 -5.64
N THR A 153 4.54 -3.63 -4.56
CA THR A 153 4.85 -4.97 -4.04
C THR A 153 4.06 -5.21 -2.76
N ILE A 154 3.05 -6.08 -2.85
CA ILE A 154 2.11 -6.41 -1.78
C ILE A 154 2.36 -7.85 -1.36
N SER A 155 3.16 -8.05 -0.31
CA SER A 155 3.70 -9.38 0.03
C SER A 155 3.83 -9.63 1.53
N ALA A 156 3.83 -10.90 1.95
CA ALA A 156 3.95 -11.32 3.34
C ALA A 156 2.92 -10.71 4.31
N ASN A 157 1.83 -10.14 3.81
CA ASN A 157 0.73 -9.67 4.65
C ASN A 157 -0.12 -10.84 5.14
N VAL A 158 -0.86 -10.65 6.22
CA VAL A 158 -1.71 -11.68 6.84
C VAL A 158 -3.08 -11.08 7.10
N ALA A 159 -4.14 -11.81 6.77
CA ALA A 159 -5.51 -11.45 7.12
C ALA A 159 -6.21 -12.63 7.80
N LYS A 160 -7.41 -12.37 8.33
CA LYS A 160 -8.31 -13.42 8.79
C LYS A 160 -8.62 -14.44 7.69
N ILE A 161 -9.06 -15.61 8.13
CA ILE A 161 -9.57 -16.65 7.23
C ILE A 161 -10.71 -16.06 6.38
N ASP A 162 -10.74 -16.44 5.10
CA ASP A 162 -11.69 -16.00 4.06
C ASP A 162 -11.54 -14.56 3.55
N ALA A 163 -10.53 -13.81 4.00
CA ALA A 163 -10.12 -12.56 3.36
C ALA A 163 -8.92 -12.80 2.43
N ALA A 164 -8.89 -12.09 1.30
CA ALA A 164 -7.72 -11.95 0.46
C ALA A 164 -6.65 -11.15 1.23
N PRO A 165 -5.52 -11.77 1.59
CA PRO A 165 -4.52 -11.11 2.44
C PRO A 165 -3.72 -10.02 1.72
N GLY A 166 -3.68 -10.05 0.38
CA GLY A 166 -3.02 -9.03 -0.43
C GLY A 166 -3.93 -7.82 -0.65
N VAL A 167 -4.95 -7.98 -1.49
CA VAL A 167 -5.93 -6.93 -1.79
C VAL A 167 -7.36 -7.47 -1.69
N GLU A 168 -8.11 -6.99 -0.71
CA GLU A 168 -9.51 -7.33 -0.46
C GLU A 168 -10.42 -6.25 -1.04
N CYS A 169 -11.22 -6.59 -2.05
CA CYS A 169 -12.23 -5.75 -2.68
C CYS A 169 -13.64 -6.26 -2.36
N VAL A 170 -14.44 -5.49 -1.61
CA VAL A 170 -15.74 -5.96 -1.11
C VAL A 170 -16.93 -5.36 -1.87
N LEU A 171 -17.11 -4.05 -1.81
CA LEU A 171 -18.21 -3.34 -2.49
C LEU A 171 -17.61 -2.37 -3.49
N VAL A 172 -17.17 -2.89 -4.62
CA VAL A 172 -16.67 -2.09 -5.74
C VAL A 172 -17.69 -2.22 -6.84
N ASP A 173 -18.41 -1.13 -7.17
CA ASP A 173 -19.58 -1.17 -8.06
C ASP A 173 -19.25 -0.83 -9.53
N GLN A 174 -17.97 -0.57 -9.84
CA GLN A 174 -17.48 -0.27 -11.20
C GLN A 174 -16.07 -0.84 -11.40
N ASP A 175 -15.75 -1.20 -12.64
CA ASP A 175 -14.44 -1.77 -12.99
C ASP A 175 -13.30 -0.79 -12.69
N LEU A 176 -12.43 -1.21 -11.77
CA LEU A 176 -11.13 -0.61 -11.49
C LEU A 176 -10.06 -1.52 -12.09
N THR A 177 -9.16 -0.99 -12.90
CA THR A 177 -8.05 -1.77 -13.48
C THR A 177 -6.75 -1.41 -12.79
N PHE A 178 -6.17 -2.37 -12.09
CA PHE A 178 -4.87 -2.27 -11.44
C PHE A 178 -3.80 -2.92 -12.31
N ALA A 179 -2.58 -2.38 -12.30
CA ALA A 179 -1.55 -2.80 -13.23
C ALA A 179 -0.15 -2.92 -12.63
N ASN A 180 0.71 -3.74 -13.23
CA ASN A 180 2.14 -3.78 -12.90
C ASN A 180 2.47 -4.12 -11.44
N ASN A 181 1.53 -4.71 -10.69
CA ASN A 181 1.73 -5.01 -9.28
C ASN A 181 2.31 -6.43 -9.09
N ILE A 182 2.97 -6.64 -7.97
CA ILE A 182 3.20 -7.98 -7.42
C ILE A 182 2.29 -8.15 -6.21
N VAL A 183 1.41 -9.14 -6.22
CA VAL A 183 0.57 -9.54 -5.09
C VAL A 183 0.79 -11.04 -4.82
N TYR A 184 1.82 -11.33 -4.04
CA TYR A 184 2.37 -12.68 -3.95
C TYR A 184 2.89 -12.98 -2.54
N LYS A 185 2.86 -14.25 -2.09
CA LYS A 185 3.45 -14.68 -0.80
C LYS A 185 2.83 -14.02 0.45
N ASN A 186 1.60 -13.52 0.38
CA ASN A 186 0.83 -13.16 1.57
C ASN A 186 0.25 -14.44 2.22
N ALA A 187 0.16 -14.43 3.55
CA ALA A 187 -0.21 -15.59 4.34
C ALA A 187 -1.73 -15.86 4.28
N SER A 188 -2.14 -16.63 3.28
CA SER A 188 -3.38 -17.40 3.29
C SER A 188 -3.20 -18.67 2.45
N SER A 189 -4.06 -19.66 2.66
CA SER A 189 -4.16 -20.84 1.78
C SER A 189 -5.03 -20.58 0.54
N GLY A 190 -5.36 -19.32 0.24
CA GLY A 190 -6.31 -18.92 -0.79
C GLY A 190 -5.75 -17.88 -1.75
N ASP A 191 -6.63 -17.35 -2.58
CA ASP A 191 -6.29 -16.34 -3.57
C ASP A 191 -5.87 -15.03 -2.89
N GLN A 192 -4.86 -14.36 -3.43
CA GLN A 192 -4.28 -13.17 -2.79
C GLN A 192 -5.09 -11.89 -3.03
N VAL A 193 -5.98 -11.93 -4.02
CA VAL A 193 -6.88 -10.84 -4.42
C VAL A 193 -8.28 -11.39 -4.60
N ASN A 194 -9.29 -10.53 -4.46
CA ASN A 194 -10.68 -10.86 -4.79
C ASN A 194 -11.42 -9.65 -5.40
N GLY A 195 -12.74 -9.79 -5.56
CA GLY A 195 -13.63 -8.75 -6.07
C GLY A 195 -13.75 -8.75 -7.59
N MET A 196 -14.98 -8.87 -8.09
CA MET A 196 -15.27 -8.97 -9.53
C MET A 196 -14.90 -7.71 -10.32
N HIS A 197 -14.95 -6.55 -9.67
CA HIS A 197 -14.69 -5.25 -10.28
C HIS A 197 -13.27 -4.73 -10.02
N CYS A 198 -12.45 -5.48 -9.28
CA CYS A 198 -11.01 -5.22 -9.18
C CYS A 198 -10.29 -6.05 -10.25
N LEU A 199 -10.15 -5.47 -11.44
CA LEU A 199 -9.52 -6.07 -12.60
C LEU A 199 -8.00 -5.86 -12.55
N TRP A 200 -7.25 -6.79 -13.15
CA TRP A 200 -5.79 -6.80 -13.10
C TRP A 200 -5.21 -6.94 -14.49
N SER A 201 -4.13 -6.22 -14.76
CA SER A 201 -3.33 -6.41 -15.97
C SER A 201 -1.84 -6.30 -15.64
N TYR A 202 -0.99 -6.95 -16.41
CA TYR A 202 0.47 -6.93 -16.27
C TYR A 202 0.94 -7.11 -14.82
N SER A 203 0.21 -7.89 -14.02
CA SER A 203 0.49 -8.07 -12.60
C SER A 203 0.80 -9.53 -12.29
N ASP A 204 1.71 -9.76 -11.37
CA ASP A 204 2.05 -11.09 -10.89
C ASP A 204 1.30 -11.37 -9.58
N ILE A 205 0.33 -12.28 -9.63
CA ILE A 205 -0.63 -12.48 -8.56
C ILE A 205 -0.73 -13.98 -8.25
N GLN A 206 -0.40 -14.33 -7.01
CA GLN A 206 -0.58 -15.70 -6.57
C GLN A 206 -2.07 -16.01 -6.42
N ILE A 207 -2.54 -17.06 -7.10
CA ILE A 207 -3.86 -17.65 -6.85
C ILE A 207 -3.75 -19.17 -6.79
N SER A 208 -4.72 -19.80 -6.15
CA SER A 208 -4.72 -21.24 -5.85
C SER A 208 -4.78 -22.13 -7.09
N THR A 209 -5.43 -21.68 -8.16
CA THR A 209 -5.52 -22.43 -9.42
C THR A 209 -5.54 -21.48 -10.60
N GLY A 210 -4.64 -21.72 -11.57
CA GLY A 210 -4.57 -20.94 -12.80
C GLY A 210 -3.94 -19.57 -12.59
N MET A 211 -4.55 -18.54 -13.18
CA MET A 211 -4.04 -17.17 -13.18
C MET A 211 -5.20 -16.17 -13.20
N VAL A 212 -5.01 -15.00 -12.60
CA VAL A 212 -5.99 -13.91 -12.67
C VAL A 212 -6.17 -13.47 -14.12
N ILE A 213 -7.42 -13.43 -14.58
CA ILE A 213 -7.75 -13.03 -15.96
C ILE A 213 -7.32 -11.59 -16.19
N GLY A 214 -6.60 -11.36 -17.28
CA GLY A 214 -6.15 -10.03 -17.69
C GLY A 214 -4.93 -10.12 -18.60
N ALA A 215 -4.72 -9.09 -19.41
CA ALA A 215 -3.56 -9.02 -20.30
C ALA A 215 -2.27 -9.00 -19.47
N GLY A 216 -1.28 -9.82 -19.85
CA GLY A 216 0.05 -9.78 -19.25
C GLY A 216 0.17 -10.26 -17.79
N ASN A 217 -0.91 -10.70 -17.15
CA ASN A 217 -0.85 -11.23 -15.79
C ASN A 217 0.02 -12.49 -15.71
N ARG A 218 0.53 -12.76 -14.51
CA ARG A 218 1.36 -13.92 -14.17
C ARG A 218 0.95 -14.48 -12.81
N ASN A 219 1.39 -15.70 -12.54
CA ASN A 219 1.29 -16.36 -11.24
C ASN A 219 2.56 -17.21 -11.07
N GLU A 220 3.69 -16.54 -10.87
CA GLU A 220 5.01 -17.15 -10.75
C GLU A 220 5.73 -16.59 -9.53
N ASP A 221 6.60 -17.35 -8.87
CA ASP A 221 7.33 -16.81 -7.71
C ASP A 221 8.18 -15.58 -8.13
N PRO A 222 7.98 -14.38 -7.54
CA PRO A 222 8.78 -13.19 -7.88
C PRO A 222 10.28 -13.33 -7.57
N LEU A 223 10.68 -14.35 -6.80
CA LEU A 223 12.06 -14.57 -6.37
C LEU A 223 12.64 -13.35 -5.63
N PHE A 224 12.00 -12.94 -4.54
CA PHE A 224 12.53 -11.91 -3.65
C PHE A 224 13.85 -12.35 -2.98
N VAL A 225 14.76 -11.41 -2.73
CA VAL A 225 16.08 -11.66 -2.13
C VAL A 225 15.97 -12.29 -0.74
N ASN A 226 15.18 -11.72 0.18
CA ASN A 226 14.99 -12.27 1.52
C ASN A 226 13.70 -11.76 2.18
N VAL A 227 12.59 -12.47 1.94
CA VAL A 227 11.27 -12.14 2.52
C VAL A 227 11.30 -12.07 4.05
N ASN A 228 11.94 -13.04 4.72
CA ASN A 228 12.00 -13.08 6.19
C ASN A 228 12.83 -11.96 6.80
N GLY A 229 13.78 -11.42 6.03
CA GLY A 229 14.57 -10.24 6.41
C GLY A 229 13.96 -8.92 5.94
N GLY A 230 12.76 -8.93 5.36
CA GLY A 230 12.10 -7.72 4.84
C GLY A 230 12.70 -7.18 3.55
N ASN A 231 13.52 -7.97 2.84
CA ASN A 231 14.10 -7.58 1.56
C ASN A 231 13.25 -8.16 0.41
N PHE A 232 12.39 -7.31 -0.14
CA PHE A 232 11.48 -7.60 -1.24
C PHE A 232 12.00 -7.15 -2.61
N HIS A 233 13.29 -6.84 -2.74
CA HIS A 233 13.91 -6.63 -4.04
C HIS A 233 13.99 -7.94 -4.81
N LEU A 234 13.97 -7.85 -6.14
CA LEU A 234 14.00 -8.99 -7.05
C LEU A 234 15.41 -9.59 -7.15
N GLN A 235 15.47 -10.92 -7.26
CA GLN A 235 16.70 -11.60 -7.67
C GLN A 235 16.86 -11.54 -9.19
N SER A 236 18.10 -11.69 -9.67
CA SER A 236 18.45 -11.60 -11.10
C SER A 236 17.71 -12.58 -12.01
N SER A 237 17.21 -13.68 -11.46
CA SER A 237 16.46 -14.71 -12.20
C SER A 237 14.94 -14.56 -12.07
N SER A 238 14.46 -13.46 -11.48
CA SER A 238 13.04 -13.23 -11.26
C SER A 238 12.26 -13.29 -12.58
N PRO A 239 11.14 -14.02 -12.63
CA PRO A 239 10.37 -14.17 -13.86
C PRO A 239 9.55 -12.92 -14.19
N VAL A 240 9.42 -11.98 -13.25
CA VAL A 240 8.66 -10.73 -13.43
C VAL A 240 9.51 -9.58 -13.97
N ILE A 241 10.81 -9.83 -14.20
CA ILE A 241 11.73 -8.89 -14.83
C ILE A 241 11.38 -8.67 -16.31
N ASN A 242 11.30 -7.40 -16.72
CA ASN A 242 10.87 -6.92 -18.03
C ASN A 242 9.47 -7.45 -18.43
N LYS A 243 8.53 -7.51 -17.47
CA LYS A 243 7.17 -8.02 -17.72
C LYS A 243 6.03 -7.04 -17.46
N ALA A 244 6.32 -5.86 -16.89
CA ALA A 244 5.31 -4.82 -16.76
C ALA A 244 4.86 -4.31 -18.15
N ASP A 245 3.75 -3.59 -18.17
CA ASP A 245 3.20 -2.95 -19.36
C ASP A 245 4.24 -2.03 -20.01
N GLN A 246 4.50 -2.27 -21.30
CA GLN A 246 5.41 -1.46 -22.10
C GLN A 246 4.89 -0.02 -22.30
N ALA A 247 3.57 0.19 -22.19
CA ALA A 247 2.96 1.51 -22.28
C ALA A 247 3.08 2.32 -20.97
N SER A 248 3.51 1.71 -19.86
CA SER A 248 3.73 2.43 -18.60
C SER A 248 4.72 3.59 -18.80
N THR A 249 4.46 4.70 -18.11
CA THR A 249 5.29 5.91 -18.13
C THR A 249 6.05 6.16 -16.84
N LEU A 250 5.80 5.36 -15.79
CA LEU A 250 6.47 5.48 -14.50
C LEU A 250 7.97 5.21 -14.66
N ASP A 251 8.80 6.19 -14.33
CA ASP A 251 10.20 6.27 -14.75
C ASP A 251 11.20 6.04 -13.62
N ILE A 252 10.74 6.01 -12.38
CA ILE A 252 11.54 5.77 -11.19
C ILE A 252 10.89 4.67 -10.36
N ASP A 253 11.68 3.82 -9.70
CA ASP A 253 11.22 2.78 -8.78
C ASP A 253 11.23 3.22 -7.31
N ILE A 254 11.09 2.30 -6.36
CA ILE A 254 11.07 2.63 -4.93
C ILE A 254 12.42 3.20 -4.44
N ASP A 255 13.55 2.65 -4.87
CA ASP A 255 14.90 3.06 -4.47
C ASP A 255 15.40 4.32 -5.18
N GLY A 256 14.73 4.73 -6.25
CA GLY A 256 15.09 5.91 -7.03
C GLY A 256 15.86 5.57 -8.29
N ASP A 257 15.94 4.30 -8.65
CA ASP A 257 16.53 3.84 -9.88
C ASP A 257 15.58 4.08 -11.06
N VAL A 258 16.19 4.37 -12.22
CA VAL A 258 15.45 4.67 -13.45
C VAL A 258 14.85 3.38 -14.03
N ARG A 259 13.61 3.45 -14.49
CA ARG A 259 12.94 2.39 -15.25
C ARG A 259 12.96 2.71 -16.76
N PRO A 260 13.21 1.73 -17.65
CA PRO A 260 13.67 0.37 -17.36
C PRO A 260 15.20 0.27 -17.19
N GLN A 261 15.69 -0.69 -16.40
CA GLN A 261 17.12 -1.08 -16.38
C GLN A 261 17.45 -2.11 -17.47
N GLY A 262 16.43 -2.81 -18.00
CA GLY A 262 16.55 -3.84 -19.03
C GLY A 262 15.78 -3.53 -20.33
N ALA A 263 15.25 -4.59 -20.94
CA ALA A 263 14.45 -4.52 -22.16
C ALA A 263 13.02 -3.98 -21.93
N GLY A 264 12.57 -3.88 -20.68
CA GLY A 264 11.27 -3.40 -20.26
C GLY A 264 11.27 -3.15 -18.75
N ARG A 265 10.15 -2.65 -18.22
CA ARG A 265 10.02 -2.41 -16.78
C ARG A 265 9.69 -3.71 -16.05
N ASP A 266 10.10 -3.80 -14.80
CA ASP A 266 9.77 -4.92 -13.93
C ASP A 266 8.42 -4.71 -13.27
N MET A 267 7.68 -5.79 -13.02
CA MET A 267 6.47 -5.68 -12.19
C MET A 267 6.88 -5.42 -10.73
N GLY A 268 6.00 -4.75 -9.98
CA GLY A 268 6.23 -4.42 -8.58
C GLY A 268 7.01 -3.12 -8.37
N ALA A 269 7.28 -2.80 -7.12
CA ALA A 269 7.85 -1.51 -6.73
C ALA A 269 9.37 -1.39 -6.96
N ASP A 270 10.06 -2.51 -7.12
CA ASP A 270 11.51 -2.59 -7.38
C ASP A 270 11.77 -2.75 -8.88
N GLU A 271 12.81 -2.11 -9.40
CA GLU A 271 13.37 -2.37 -10.73
C GLU A 271 14.72 -3.06 -10.55
N TYR A 272 14.81 -4.31 -10.99
CA TYR A 272 16.04 -5.08 -10.86
C TYR A 272 17.18 -4.42 -11.63
N LYS A 273 18.17 -3.96 -10.86
CA LYS A 273 19.43 -3.46 -11.36
C LYS A 273 20.53 -4.48 -11.12
N SER A 274 21.27 -4.82 -12.18
CA SER A 274 22.47 -5.63 -12.01
C SER A 274 23.48 -4.89 -11.11
N PRO A 275 24.07 -5.55 -10.10
CA PRO A 275 25.08 -4.94 -9.23
C PRO A 275 26.32 -4.43 -9.98
#